data_AF-C9SN58-F1
#
_entry.id   AF-C9SN58-F1
#
_cell.length_a   1.000
_cell.length_b   1.000
_cell.length_c   1.000
_cell.angle_alpha   90.00
_cell.angle_beta   90.00
_cell.angle_gamma   90.00
#
_symmetry.space_group_name_H-M   'P 1'
#
loop_
_entity.id
_entity.type
_entity.pdbx_description
1 polymer ?
#
loop_
_entity_poly.entity_id
_entity_poly.type
_entity_poly.pdbx_seq_one_letter_code
_entity_poly.pdbx_strand_id
1 'polypeptide(L)'
;MKTNFGVLLAFLAAARAQQACTSQAETHPPLTWQKCTGTGGSSCTNVSGSVVLDSNWRWTHTVSGSTNCYDGNKWTASCGTDGTTCAQQCCVDGADYANTYGVTTSGNALTLKFVTKHQYGTNIGSRVYLMENETKYQAFNLLGNEFTFDVDVSKTGCGLNGALYFVSMDLDGGVSKYSTNKAGAKYGTGYCDSQCPRDVKFIGGVANVAGWVPAADDPNSGVGNLGACCAEMDIWEANKISTAYTPHPCQNNAYHTCQGDKCGRHLLC
;
A
#
# COMPACT_ATOMS: atom_id res chain seq x y z
N MET A 1 -10.64 -5.42 63.44
CA MET A 1 -9.83 -4.97 62.29
C MET A 1 -10.55 -5.44 61.04
N LYS A 2 -11.28 -4.57 60.32
CA LYS A 2 -12.07 -4.93 59.14
C LYS A 2 -11.23 -4.67 57.89
N THR A 3 -10.79 -5.72 57.22
CA THR A 3 -10.02 -5.64 55.97
C THR A 3 -10.99 -5.48 54.81
N ASN A 4 -11.07 -4.28 54.25
CA ASN A 4 -11.79 -4.01 53.01
C ASN A 4 -10.91 -4.43 51.81
N PHE A 5 -11.35 -5.41 51.04
CA PHE A 5 -10.79 -5.70 49.72
C PHE A 5 -11.34 -4.69 48.71
N GLY A 6 -10.52 -3.73 48.32
CA GLY A 6 -10.80 -2.85 47.17
C GLY A 6 -10.48 -3.59 45.88
N VAL A 7 -11.50 -3.88 45.07
CA VAL A 7 -11.33 -4.39 43.70
C VAL A 7 -10.92 -3.23 42.81
N LEU A 8 -9.66 -3.24 42.36
CA LEU A 8 -9.15 -2.30 41.36
C LEU A 8 -9.65 -2.76 39.98
N LEU A 9 -10.67 -2.11 39.42
CA LEU A 9 -11.02 -2.28 38.01
C LEU A 9 -9.93 -1.61 37.17
N ALA A 10 -9.01 -2.41 36.63
CA ALA A 10 -8.10 -1.97 35.59
C ALA A 10 -8.91 -1.81 34.29
N PHE A 11 -9.21 -0.57 33.90
CA PHE A 11 -9.63 -0.26 32.53
C PHE A 11 -8.44 -0.52 31.60
N LEU A 12 -8.42 -1.69 30.98
CA LEU A 12 -7.60 -1.93 29.79
C LEU A 12 -8.14 -1.02 28.68
N ALA A 13 -7.52 0.14 28.51
CA ALA A 13 -7.68 0.92 27.29
C ALA A 13 -7.21 0.04 26.13
N ALA A 14 -8.14 -0.58 25.41
CA ALA A 14 -7.83 -1.27 24.17
C ALA A 14 -7.28 -0.22 23.21
N ALA A 15 -5.95 -0.19 23.06
CA ALA A 15 -5.29 0.65 22.07
C ALA A 15 -5.82 0.22 20.71
N ARG A 16 -6.71 1.05 20.15
CA ARG A 16 -7.16 0.89 18.78
C ARG A 16 -6.01 1.33 17.86
N ALA A 17 -6.12 0.99 16.61
CA ALA A 17 -5.06 0.92 15.59
C ALA A 17 -5.64 1.38 14.23
N GLN A 18 -4.89 1.69 13.18
CA GLN A 18 -5.37 1.68 11.79
C GLN A 18 -6.12 0.36 11.56
N GLN A 19 -7.43 0.48 11.41
CA GLN A 19 -8.32 -0.67 11.34
C GLN A 19 -8.54 -1.14 9.90
N ALA A 20 -9.09 -2.34 9.78
CA ALA A 20 -9.77 -2.81 8.58
C ALA A 20 -11.29 -2.78 8.82
N CYS A 21 -12.03 -2.18 7.90
CA CYS A 21 -13.48 -2.26 7.86
C CYS A 21 -13.92 -3.25 6.78
N THR A 22 -15.18 -3.65 6.83
CA THR A 22 -15.76 -4.67 5.95
C THR A 22 -17.11 -4.22 5.39
N SER A 23 -17.32 -2.92 5.23
CA SER A 23 -18.53 -2.38 4.58
C SER A 23 -18.55 -2.80 3.11
N GLN A 24 -17.36 -2.89 2.50
CA GLN A 24 -17.10 -3.53 1.21
C GLN A 24 -16.30 -4.82 1.47
N ALA A 25 -16.70 -5.93 0.83
CA ALA A 25 -15.93 -7.16 0.93
C ALA A 25 -14.56 -7.00 0.25
N GLU A 26 -13.49 -7.40 0.93
CA GLU A 26 -12.16 -7.49 0.33
C GLU A 26 -11.97 -8.87 -0.30
N THR A 27 -11.97 -8.92 -1.63
CA THR A 27 -11.75 -10.15 -2.42
C THR A 27 -10.64 -9.90 -3.44
N HIS A 28 -9.45 -10.41 -3.16
CA HIS A 28 -8.27 -10.23 -4.03
C HIS A 28 -8.49 -10.89 -5.40
N PRO A 29 -8.35 -10.17 -6.53
CA PRO A 29 -8.40 -10.78 -7.85
C PRO A 29 -7.31 -11.86 -7.99
N PRO A 30 -7.65 -13.09 -8.43
CA PRO A 30 -6.68 -14.17 -8.54
C PRO A 30 -5.68 -13.89 -9.66
N LEU A 31 -4.42 -14.24 -9.46
CA LEU A 31 -3.37 -14.11 -10.46
C LEU A 31 -2.39 -15.28 -10.33
N THR A 32 -2.35 -16.13 -11.35
CA THR A 32 -1.39 -17.23 -11.40
C THR A 32 -0.04 -16.73 -11.91
N TRP A 33 1.04 -17.18 -11.29
CA TRP A 33 2.41 -16.95 -11.78
C TRP A 33 3.18 -18.27 -11.82
N GLN A 34 4.41 -18.26 -12.32
CA GLN A 34 5.20 -19.48 -12.49
C GLN A 34 6.50 -19.44 -11.70
N LYS A 35 6.77 -20.50 -10.95
CA LYS A 35 8.06 -20.74 -10.31
C LYS A 35 8.84 -21.76 -11.13
N CYS A 36 9.97 -21.34 -11.67
CA CYS A 36 10.79 -22.18 -12.53
C CYS A 36 12.02 -22.73 -11.78
N THR A 37 12.49 -23.89 -12.23
CA THR A 37 13.73 -24.53 -11.76
C THR A 37 14.56 -24.99 -12.95
N GLY A 38 15.86 -25.24 -12.72
CA GLY A 38 16.79 -25.58 -13.79
C GLY A 38 17.23 -24.36 -14.61
N THR A 39 17.75 -24.60 -15.81
CA THR A 39 18.24 -23.55 -16.71
C THR A 39 17.22 -23.26 -17.82
N GLY A 40 17.12 -21.99 -18.21
CA GLY A 40 16.32 -21.55 -19.36
C GLY A 40 14.80 -21.67 -19.19
N GLY A 41 14.26 -21.70 -17.97
CA GLY A 41 12.81 -21.67 -17.74
C GLY A 41 12.04 -22.89 -18.26
N SER A 42 12.72 -24.01 -18.53
CA SER A 42 12.11 -25.19 -19.15
C SER A 42 11.27 -26.07 -18.20
N SER A 43 11.40 -25.86 -16.88
CA SER A 43 10.64 -26.57 -15.86
C SER A 43 9.99 -25.59 -14.88
N CYS A 44 8.73 -25.24 -15.15
CA CYS A 44 7.98 -24.29 -14.37
C CYS A 44 6.72 -24.91 -13.77
N THR A 45 6.40 -24.54 -12.54
CA THR A 45 5.15 -24.90 -11.87
C THR A 45 4.29 -23.67 -11.65
N ASN A 46 2.99 -23.83 -11.89
CA ASN A 46 2.02 -22.77 -11.62
C ASN A 46 1.89 -22.58 -10.11
N VAL A 47 1.91 -21.32 -9.68
CA VAL A 47 1.64 -20.88 -8.32
C VAL A 47 0.39 -20.02 -8.35
N SER A 48 -0.61 -20.43 -7.58
CA SER A 48 -1.82 -19.62 -7.38
C SER A 48 -1.49 -18.46 -6.44
N GLY A 49 -1.59 -17.24 -6.95
CA GLY A 49 -1.53 -16.02 -6.14
C GLY A 49 -2.79 -15.18 -6.36
N SER A 50 -2.74 -13.96 -5.84
CA SER A 50 -3.75 -12.93 -6.06
C SER A 50 -3.10 -11.55 -6.01
N VAL A 51 -3.83 -10.50 -6.35
CA VAL A 51 -3.36 -9.11 -6.22
C VAL A 51 -4.17 -8.34 -5.20
N VAL A 52 -3.54 -7.43 -4.48
CA VAL A 52 -4.20 -6.53 -3.53
C VAL A 52 -3.94 -5.07 -3.88
N LEU A 53 -4.96 -4.23 -3.78
CA LEU A 53 -4.84 -2.79 -3.96
C LEU A 53 -4.14 -2.13 -2.77
N ASP A 54 -3.23 -1.22 -3.07
CA ASP A 54 -2.56 -0.35 -2.09
C ASP A 54 -3.56 0.44 -1.24
N SER A 55 -3.21 0.60 0.04
CA SER A 55 -4.11 1.21 1.01
C SER A 55 -4.43 2.69 0.76
N ASN A 56 -3.60 3.42 0.00
CA ASN A 56 -3.80 4.83 -0.31
C ASN A 56 -5.01 5.07 -1.23
N TRP A 57 -5.35 4.09 -2.09
CA TRP A 57 -6.53 4.16 -2.97
C TRP A 57 -7.83 3.77 -2.27
N ARG A 58 -7.74 3.10 -1.12
CA ARG A 58 -8.92 2.57 -0.44
C ARG A 58 -9.74 3.68 0.20
N TRP A 59 -11.03 3.42 0.29
CA TRP A 59 -11.93 4.23 1.09
C TRP A 59 -11.45 4.22 2.55
N THR A 60 -11.23 5.42 3.09
CA THR A 60 -10.78 5.61 4.48
C THR A 60 -11.87 6.32 5.29
N HIS A 61 -12.51 5.61 6.20
CA HIS A 61 -13.65 6.10 6.98
C HIS A 61 -13.59 5.68 8.44
N THR A 62 -14.48 6.23 9.26
CA THR A 62 -14.55 5.92 10.69
C THR A 62 -14.92 4.46 10.93
N VAL A 63 -14.33 3.82 11.92
CA VAL A 63 -14.66 2.43 12.32
C VAL A 63 -16.12 2.29 12.78
N SER A 64 -16.71 3.36 13.31
CA SER A 64 -18.09 3.35 13.83
C SER A 64 -19.18 3.53 12.77
N GLY A 65 -18.84 3.81 11.51
CA GLY A 65 -19.81 4.15 10.48
C GLY A 65 -19.16 4.47 9.14
N SER A 66 -19.80 5.29 8.32
CA SER A 66 -19.34 5.61 6.95
C SER A 66 -18.81 7.04 6.79
N THR A 67 -18.54 7.75 7.90
CA THR A 67 -18.00 9.11 7.82
C THR A 67 -16.56 9.06 7.33
N ASN A 68 -16.26 9.75 6.23
CA ASN A 68 -14.91 9.81 5.67
C ASN A 68 -13.92 10.38 6.68
N CYS A 69 -12.79 9.69 6.86
CA CYS A 69 -11.62 10.22 7.56
C CYS A 69 -10.67 10.96 6.61
N TYR A 70 -10.73 10.60 5.32
CA TYR A 70 -10.02 11.25 4.24
C TYR A 70 -10.97 11.42 3.05
N ASP A 71 -11.07 12.62 2.49
CA ASP A 71 -11.97 12.96 1.38
C ASP A 71 -11.31 13.98 0.44
N GLY A 72 -11.41 13.72 -0.87
CA GLY A 72 -10.61 14.41 -1.89
C GLY A 72 -9.13 14.31 -1.55
N ASN A 73 -8.50 15.44 -1.22
CA ASN A 73 -7.10 15.52 -0.82
C ASN A 73 -6.87 15.95 0.64
N LYS A 74 -7.88 15.79 1.52
CA LYS A 74 -7.81 16.26 2.91
C LYS A 74 -8.22 15.19 3.90
N TRP A 75 -7.50 15.15 5.02
CA TRP A 75 -8.02 14.54 6.25
C TRP A 75 -9.20 15.37 6.77
N THR A 76 -10.26 14.71 7.21
CA THR A 76 -11.48 15.37 7.70
C THR A 76 -11.38 15.67 9.20
N ALA A 77 -12.40 16.33 9.76
CA ALA A 77 -12.49 16.60 11.19
C ALA A 77 -12.46 15.34 12.06
N SER A 78 -12.71 14.15 11.50
CA SER A 78 -12.64 12.87 12.21
C SER A 78 -11.22 12.51 12.69
N CYS A 79 -10.17 13.11 12.14
CA CYS A 79 -8.79 12.72 12.44
C CYS A 79 -8.01 13.68 13.36
N GLY A 80 -8.48 14.91 13.56
CA GLY A 80 -7.71 15.93 14.30
C GLY A 80 -6.29 16.07 13.73
N THR A 81 -5.29 16.19 14.60
CA THR A 81 -3.86 16.28 14.21
C THR A 81 -2.99 15.15 14.79
N ASP A 82 -3.54 14.29 15.64
CA ASP A 82 -2.82 13.15 16.19
C ASP A 82 -3.01 11.92 15.29
N GLY A 83 -1.94 11.55 14.59
CA GLY A 83 -1.93 10.41 13.68
C GLY A 83 -2.23 9.09 14.35
N THR A 84 -1.89 8.94 15.63
CA THR A 84 -2.21 7.71 16.39
C THR A 84 -3.71 7.61 16.56
N THR A 85 -4.35 8.63 17.16
CA THR A 85 -5.80 8.69 17.37
C THR A 85 -6.58 8.55 16.06
N CYS A 86 -6.19 9.24 14.99
CA CYS A 86 -6.83 9.10 13.68
C CYS A 86 -6.74 7.66 13.18
N ALA A 87 -5.57 7.02 13.24
CA ALA A 87 -5.45 5.62 12.88
C ALA A 87 -6.41 4.74 13.70
N GLN A 88 -6.54 4.97 15.01
CA GLN A 88 -7.44 4.21 15.89
C GLN A 88 -8.92 4.32 15.52
N GLN A 89 -9.33 5.50 15.04
CA GLN A 89 -10.72 5.84 14.77
C GLN A 89 -11.12 5.53 13.33
N CYS A 90 -10.15 5.33 12.45
CA CYS A 90 -10.34 5.14 11.02
C CYS A 90 -9.91 3.76 10.56
N CYS A 91 -10.50 3.33 9.47
CA CYS A 91 -10.19 2.09 8.78
C CYS A 91 -10.02 2.33 7.29
N VAL A 92 -9.28 1.42 6.65
CA VAL A 92 -9.41 1.18 5.21
C VAL A 92 -10.40 0.03 4.99
N ASP A 93 -11.19 0.10 3.92
CA ASP A 93 -12.21 -0.91 3.61
C ASP A 93 -11.82 -1.75 2.35
N GLY A 94 -12.65 -2.72 2.01
CA GLY A 94 -12.50 -3.53 0.81
C GLY A 94 -12.59 -2.70 -0.49
N ALA A 95 -12.22 -3.33 -1.60
CA ALA A 95 -12.19 -2.68 -2.91
C ALA A 95 -13.11 -3.36 -3.94
N ASP A 96 -13.87 -2.55 -4.69
CA ASP A 96 -14.45 -2.99 -5.97
C ASP A 96 -13.41 -2.80 -7.08
N TYR A 97 -12.53 -3.80 -7.19
CA TYR A 97 -11.36 -3.80 -8.08
C TYR A 97 -11.72 -3.43 -9.53
N ALA A 98 -12.72 -4.09 -10.12
CA ALA A 98 -13.02 -3.94 -11.54
C ALA A 98 -13.76 -2.62 -11.83
N ASN A 99 -14.83 -2.31 -11.08
CA ASN A 99 -15.72 -1.21 -11.47
C ASN A 99 -15.26 0.14 -10.93
N THR A 100 -14.56 0.16 -9.79
CA THR A 100 -14.06 1.42 -9.20
C THR A 100 -12.62 1.69 -9.63
N TYR A 101 -11.74 0.68 -9.57
CA TYR A 101 -10.31 0.89 -9.80
C TYR A 101 -9.83 0.47 -11.20
N GLY A 102 -10.63 -0.30 -11.95
CA GLY A 102 -10.23 -0.81 -13.26
C GLY A 102 -9.09 -1.83 -13.20
N VAL A 103 -9.00 -2.55 -12.09
CA VAL A 103 -8.06 -3.65 -11.86
C VAL A 103 -8.79 -4.96 -12.15
N THR A 104 -8.29 -5.73 -13.11
CA THR A 104 -8.89 -7.01 -13.51
C THR A 104 -7.82 -8.05 -13.78
N THR A 105 -8.15 -9.33 -13.57
CA THR A 105 -7.25 -10.44 -13.85
C THR A 105 -7.91 -11.51 -14.71
N SER A 106 -7.11 -12.25 -15.46
CA SER A 106 -7.54 -13.43 -16.22
C SER A 106 -6.37 -14.41 -16.33
N GLY A 107 -6.44 -15.53 -15.60
CA GLY A 107 -5.34 -16.50 -15.53
C GLY A 107 -4.07 -15.88 -14.94
N ASN A 108 -3.05 -15.69 -15.76
CA ASN A 108 -1.76 -15.08 -15.41
C ASN A 108 -1.65 -13.61 -15.87
N ALA A 109 -2.70 -13.01 -16.41
CA ALA A 109 -2.71 -11.62 -16.87
C ALA A 109 -3.37 -10.69 -15.84
N LEU A 110 -2.72 -9.56 -15.58
CA LEU A 110 -3.24 -8.42 -14.82
C LEU A 110 -3.42 -7.23 -15.76
N THR A 111 -4.58 -6.59 -15.73
CA THR A 111 -4.85 -5.35 -16.48
C THR A 111 -5.20 -4.22 -15.52
N LEU A 112 -4.48 -3.10 -15.65
CA LEU A 112 -4.67 -1.88 -14.87
C LEU A 112 -5.11 -0.76 -15.81
N LYS A 113 -6.32 -0.21 -15.62
CA LYS A 113 -6.76 0.99 -16.35
C LYS A 113 -6.25 2.25 -15.68
N PHE A 114 -5.84 3.22 -16.48
CA PHE A 114 -5.38 4.51 -15.95
C PHE A 114 -6.54 5.34 -15.37
N VAL A 115 -7.68 5.42 -16.05
CA VAL A 115 -8.85 6.17 -15.57
C VAL A 115 -10.07 5.27 -15.57
N THR A 116 -10.74 5.20 -14.42
CA THR A 116 -11.98 4.43 -14.25
C THR A 116 -13.05 5.35 -13.67
N LYS A 117 -14.09 5.63 -14.47
CA LYS A 117 -15.26 6.40 -14.04
C LYS A 117 -16.27 5.46 -13.40
N HIS A 118 -16.78 5.82 -12.23
CA HIS A 118 -17.79 5.06 -11.50
C HIS A 118 -18.90 6.01 -11.02
N GLN A 119 -19.95 5.46 -10.41
CA GLN A 119 -21.15 6.23 -10.05
C GLN A 119 -20.88 7.42 -9.12
N TYR A 120 -19.80 7.38 -8.34
CA TYR A 120 -19.50 8.37 -7.29
C TYR A 120 -18.27 9.23 -7.60
N GLY A 121 -17.61 9.04 -8.74
CA GLY A 121 -16.37 9.75 -9.02
C GLY A 121 -15.54 9.16 -10.16
N THR A 122 -14.26 9.48 -10.13
CA THR A 122 -13.27 9.01 -11.09
C THR A 122 -12.02 8.58 -10.36
N ASN A 123 -11.64 7.32 -10.50
CA ASN A 123 -10.35 6.81 -10.06
C ASN A 123 -9.27 7.13 -11.10
N ILE A 124 -8.08 7.49 -10.63
CA ILE A 124 -6.88 7.73 -11.44
C ILE A 124 -5.76 6.84 -10.91
N GLY A 125 -5.19 6.03 -11.79
CA GLY A 125 -4.10 5.11 -11.48
C GLY A 125 -4.49 3.98 -10.53
N SER A 126 -3.51 3.14 -10.22
CA SER A 126 -3.57 2.12 -9.17
C SER A 126 -2.16 1.64 -8.86
N ARG A 127 -1.94 1.19 -7.62
CA ARG A 127 -0.78 0.40 -7.21
C ARG A 127 -1.28 -0.90 -6.58
N VAL A 128 -0.73 -2.03 -7.01
CA VAL A 128 -1.14 -3.35 -6.51
C VAL A 128 0.07 -4.20 -6.16
N TYR A 129 -0.12 -5.14 -5.22
CA TYR A 129 0.92 -6.06 -4.76
C TYR A 129 0.50 -7.51 -5.02
N LEU A 130 1.47 -8.36 -5.35
CA LEU A 130 1.25 -9.80 -5.46
C LEU A 130 1.18 -10.44 -4.06
N MET A 131 0.20 -11.32 -3.86
CA MET A 131 -0.08 -11.99 -2.60
C MET A 131 0.30 -13.47 -2.66
N GLU A 132 0.96 -13.96 -1.61
CA GLU A 132 1.19 -15.40 -1.37
C GLU A 132 -0.09 -16.05 -0.83
N ASN A 133 -0.79 -15.33 0.04
CA ASN A 133 -2.06 -15.72 0.65
C ASN A 133 -2.80 -14.46 1.13
N GLU A 134 -3.95 -14.64 1.80
CA GLU A 134 -4.84 -13.54 2.20
C GLU A 134 -4.16 -12.45 3.07
N THR A 135 -3.12 -12.78 3.83
CA THR A 135 -2.50 -11.86 4.81
C THR A 135 -1.01 -11.63 4.60
N LYS A 136 -0.44 -12.10 3.48
CA LYS A 136 1.00 -12.02 3.23
C LYS A 136 1.33 -11.76 1.76
N TYR A 137 2.17 -10.75 1.52
CA TYR A 137 2.74 -10.48 0.20
C TYR A 137 3.63 -11.63 -0.28
N GLN A 138 3.66 -11.85 -1.59
CA GLN A 138 4.58 -12.79 -2.22
C GLN A 138 6.00 -12.18 -2.23
N ALA A 139 6.91 -12.78 -1.47
CA ALA A 139 8.31 -12.38 -1.44
C ALA A 139 9.08 -12.98 -2.62
N PHE A 140 10.07 -12.24 -3.11
CA PHE A 140 11.03 -12.70 -4.11
C PHE A 140 12.46 -12.41 -3.64
N ASN A 141 13.33 -13.41 -3.70
CA ASN A 141 14.77 -13.20 -3.56
C ASN A 141 15.36 -13.08 -4.97
N LEU A 142 15.69 -11.86 -5.41
CA LEU A 142 16.13 -11.63 -6.78
C LEU A 142 17.62 -11.92 -7.00
N LEU A 143 18.45 -11.78 -5.97
CA LEU A 143 19.90 -11.92 -6.12
C LEU A 143 20.27 -13.35 -6.54
N GLY A 144 20.93 -13.49 -7.69
CA GLY A 144 21.31 -14.78 -8.26
C GLY A 144 20.16 -15.54 -8.93
N ASN A 145 18.99 -14.93 -9.09
CA ASN A 145 17.82 -15.50 -9.76
C ASN A 145 17.45 -14.69 -11.01
N GLU A 146 16.47 -15.18 -11.76
CA GLU A 146 15.89 -14.53 -12.95
C GLU A 146 14.41 -14.24 -12.70
N PHE A 147 13.94 -13.07 -13.12
CA PHE A 147 12.53 -12.68 -13.11
C PHE A 147 12.13 -12.24 -14.52
N THR A 148 11.04 -12.82 -15.03
CA THR A 148 10.57 -12.60 -16.40
C THR A 148 9.06 -12.42 -16.38
N PHE A 149 8.56 -11.53 -17.24
CA PHE A 149 7.13 -11.26 -17.42
C PHE A 149 6.87 -10.75 -18.85
N ASP A 150 5.64 -10.95 -19.32
CA ASP A 150 5.14 -10.34 -20.55
C ASP A 150 4.40 -9.05 -20.22
N VAL A 151 4.50 -8.05 -21.10
CA VAL A 151 3.84 -6.74 -20.90
C VAL A 151 3.34 -6.15 -22.21
N ASP A 152 2.14 -5.57 -22.17
CA ASP A 152 1.56 -4.79 -23.26
C ASP A 152 1.42 -3.31 -22.82
N VAL A 153 2.33 -2.47 -23.32
CA VAL A 153 2.29 -1.01 -23.13
C VAL A 153 1.75 -0.26 -24.36
N SER A 154 1.17 -0.95 -25.35
CA SER A 154 0.75 -0.34 -26.63
C SER A 154 -0.24 0.83 -26.47
N LYS A 155 -1.02 0.82 -25.38
CA LYS A 155 -2.00 1.86 -25.01
C LYS A 155 -1.50 2.84 -23.95
N THR A 156 -0.25 2.71 -23.51
CA THR A 156 0.39 3.60 -22.53
C THR A 156 1.22 4.64 -23.27
N GLY A 157 0.71 5.86 -23.40
CA GLY A 157 1.34 6.96 -24.14
C GLY A 157 2.35 7.79 -23.33
N CYS A 158 2.80 8.91 -23.90
CA CYS A 158 3.67 9.87 -23.23
C CYS A 158 3.02 10.40 -21.93
N GLY A 159 3.83 10.57 -20.89
CA GLY A 159 3.37 11.07 -19.58
C GLY A 159 2.71 10.02 -18.68
N LEU A 160 2.59 8.78 -19.15
CA LEU A 160 2.16 7.64 -18.34
C LEU A 160 3.34 6.71 -18.07
N ASN A 161 3.24 5.98 -16.96
CA ASN A 161 4.19 4.93 -16.58
C ASN A 161 3.40 3.67 -16.17
N GLY A 162 3.62 2.57 -16.89
CA GLY A 162 3.25 1.25 -16.43
C GLY A 162 4.48 0.63 -15.78
N ALA A 163 4.45 0.49 -14.46
CA ALA A 163 5.60 0.07 -13.68
C ALA A 163 5.44 -1.35 -13.11
N LEU A 164 6.53 -2.12 -13.14
CA LEU A 164 6.73 -3.36 -12.39
C LEU A 164 8.08 -3.28 -11.69
N TYR A 165 8.05 -3.29 -10.37
CA TYR A 165 9.21 -3.03 -9.53
C TYR A 165 9.11 -3.79 -8.21
N PHE A 166 10.23 -3.84 -7.49
CA PHE A 166 10.33 -4.52 -6.20
C PHE A 166 10.77 -3.53 -5.13
N VAL A 167 10.10 -3.58 -3.98
CA VAL A 167 10.43 -2.77 -2.81
C VAL A 167 10.58 -3.64 -1.58
N SER A 168 11.40 -3.21 -0.63
CA SER A 168 11.70 -3.95 0.60
C SER A 168 10.67 -3.71 1.71
N MET A 169 9.39 -3.93 1.40
CA MET A 169 8.27 -3.89 2.34
C MET A 169 8.26 -5.10 3.29
N ASP A 170 7.65 -4.94 4.47
CA ASP A 170 7.35 -6.09 5.34
C ASP A 170 6.24 -6.96 4.74
N LEU A 171 6.42 -8.27 4.76
CA LEU A 171 5.51 -9.21 4.09
C LEU A 171 4.09 -9.23 4.67
N ASP A 172 3.92 -8.82 5.92
CA ASP A 172 2.61 -8.68 6.58
C ASP A 172 2.05 -7.25 6.48
N GLY A 173 2.69 -6.37 5.71
CA GLY A 173 2.34 -4.95 5.60
C GLY A 173 2.65 -4.14 6.86
N GLY A 174 3.49 -4.67 7.76
CA GLY A 174 3.96 -4.01 8.98
C GLY A 174 3.16 -4.34 10.25
N VAL A 175 2.23 -5.30 10.20
CA VAL A 175 1.37 -5.65 11.36
C VAL A 175 2.19 -6.13 12.56
N SER A 176 3.24 -6.91 12.34
CA SER A 176 4.13 -7.40 13.39
C SER A 176 4.98 -6.31 14.05
N LYS A 177 5.35 -5.26 13.30
CA LYS A 177 6.14 -4.14 13.81
C LYS A 177 5.30 -3.04 14.43
N TYR A 178 4.11 -2.79 13.89
CA TYR A 178 3.24 -1.71 14.29
C TYR A 178 1.93 -2.28 14.82
N SER A 179 1.81 -2.35 16.15
CA SER A 179 0.60 -2.86 16.81
C SER A 179 -0.65 -2.05 16.44
N THR A 180 -0.46 -0.80 16.04
CA THR A 180 -1.47 0.09 15.49
C THR A 180 -1.76 -0.14 14.00
N ASN A 181 -1.25 -1.17 13.33
CA ASN A 181 -1.73 -1.59 12.02
C ASN A 181 -2.49 -2.92 12.17
N LYS A 182 -3.81 -2.91 11.91
CA LYS A 182 -4.66 -4.12 11.88
C LYS A 182 -5.13 -4.48 10.48
N ALA A 183 -4.81 -3.66 9.48
CA ALA A 183 -5.20 -3.87 8.10
C ALA A 183 -4.18 -4.78 7.39
N GLY A 184 -2.90 -4.46 7.47
CA GLY A 184 -1.81 -5.31 6.98
C GLY A 184 -1.83 -5.55 5.47
N ALA A 185 -1.08 -6.57 5.04
CA ALA A 185 -0.95 -6.93 3.63
C ALA A 185 -2.30 -7.25 2.96
N LYS A 186 -3.30 -7.75 3.72
CA LYS A 186 -4.66 -7.99 3.22
C LYS A 186 -5.30 -6.73 2.61
N TYR A 187 -4.93 -5.55 3.08
CA TYR A 187 -5.44 -4.26 2.62
C TYR A 187 -4.34 -3.38 2.01
N GLY A 188 -3.20 -3.95 1.60
CA GLY A 188 -2.16 -3.22 0.89
C GLY A 188 -1.45 -2.15 1.71
N THR A 189 -1.24 -2.37 3.02
CA THR A 189 -0.50 -1.41 3.86
C THR A 189 1.01 -1.62 3.81
N GLY A 190 1.75 -0.62 4.31
CA GLY A 190 3.19 -0.74 4.55
C GLY A 190 4.06 -0.39 3.34
N TYR A 191 3.50 0.34 2.36
CA TYR A 191 4.26 0.81 1.21
C TYR A 191 5.45 1.67 1.62
N CYS A 192 6.55 1.48 0.91
CA CYS A 192 7.76 2.28 0.94
C CYS A 192 8.43 2.15 -0.43
N ASP A 193 9.26 3.12 -0.77
CA ASP A 193 10.15 3.05 -1.93
C ASP A 193 11.40 3.93 -1.70
N SER A 194 12.24 4.06 -2.72
CA SER A 194 13.47 4.84 -2.62
C SER A 194 13.23 6.36 -2.63
N GLN A 195 12.03 6.80 -2.96
CA GLN A 195 11.65 8.21 -2.96
C GLN A 195 11.20 8.68 -1.58
N CYS A 196 11.07 7.76 -0.61
CA CYS A 196 10.62 8.07 0.74
C CYS A 196 9.28 8.84 0.72
N PRO A 197 8.23 8.30 0.07
CA PRO A 197 7.06 9.05 -0.32
C PRO A 197 6.29 9.51 0.91
N ARG A 198 5.85 10.77 0.88
CA ARG A 198 5.16 11.45 1.98
C ARG A 198 3.65 11.57 1.77
N ASP A 199 3.15 11.11 0.63
CA ASP A 199 1.74 11.07 0.25
C ASP A 199 1.02 9.82 0.76
N VAL A 200 1.76 8.84 1.30
CA VAL A 200 1.19 7.66 1.93
C VAL A 200 0.38 8.09 3.17
N LYS A 201 -0.92 7.78 3.16
CA LYS A 201 -1.87 8.16 4.23
C LYS A 201 -1.56 7.48 5.57
N PHE A 202 -1.02 6.26 5.57
CA PHE A 202 -0.68 5.55 6.80
C PHE A 202 0.75 5.01 6.74
N ILE A 203 1.61 5.48 7.65
CA ILE A 203 3.04 5.17 7.69
C ILE A 203 3.37 4.71 9.10
N GLY A 204 4.00 3.53 9.26
CA GLY A 204 4.39 3.02 10.58
C GLY A 204 3.20 2.82 11.53
N GLY A 205 2.03 2.47 11.00
CA GLY A 205 0.81 2.27 11.79
C GLY A 205 0.17 3.55 12.34
N VAL A 206 0.58 4.74 11.89
CA VAL A 206 -0.08 6.01 12.22
C VAL A 206 -0.60 6.70 10.97
N ALA A 207 -1.68 7.46 11.11
CA ALA A 207 -2.17 8.31 10.02
C ALA A 207 -1.21 9.50 9.83
N ASN A 208 -0.85 9.79 8.59
CA ASN A 208 0.07 10.86 8.21
C ASN A 208 -0.64 12.23 8.19
N VAL A 209 -1.43 12.53 9.22
CA VAL A 209 -2.29 13.72 9.29
C VAL A 209 -1.53 14.98 9.72
N ALA A 210 -0.47 14.82 10.51
CA ALA A 210 0.30 15.95 11.02
C ALA A 210 1.00 16.68 9.88
N GLY A 211 0.71 17.98 9.73
CA GLY A 211 1.28 18.83 8.70
C GLY A 211 0.82 18.49 7.27
N TRP A 212 -0.33 17.81 7.12
CA TRP A 212 -0.84 17.45 5.80
C TRP A 212 -1.10 18.68 4.92
N VAL A 213 -0.48 18.72 3.75
CA VAL A 213 -0.65 19.75 2.73
C VAL A 213 -1.27 19.10 1.48
N PRO A 214 -2.50 19.48 1.09
CA PRO A 214 -3.10 19.02 -0.16
C PRO A 214 -2.25 19.39 -1.38
N ALA A 215 -2.11 18.47 -2.33
CA ALA A 215 -1.44 18.76 -3.60
C ALA A 215 -2.26 19.78 -4.40
N ALA A 216 -1.57 20.69 -5.09
CA ALA A 216 -2.23 21.73 -5.88
C ALA A 216 -2.73 21.22 -7.24
N ASP A 217 -2.08 20.18 -7.75
CA ASP A 217 -2.25 19.58 -9.07
C ASP A 217 -2.90 18.19 -9.03
N ASP A 218 -3.13 17.64 -7.84
CA ASP A 218 -3.85 16.37 -7.64
C ASP A 218 -4.96 16.52 -6.59
N PRO A 219 -6.24 16.38 -7.00
CA PRO A 219 -7.38 16.50 -6.09
C PRO A 219 -7.54 15.32 -5.12
N ASN A 220 -6.72 14.26 -5.24
CA ASN A 220 -6.83 13.04 -4.42
C ASN A 220 -5.60 12.77 -3.54
N SER A 221 -4.57 13.62 -3.61
CA SER A 221 -3.33 13.44 -2.87
C SER A 221 -2.83 14.71 -2.19
N GLY A 222 -1.82 14.54 -1.36
CA GLY A 222 -1.17 15.57 -0.59
C GLY A 222 0.01 14.96 0.13
N VAL A 223 0.70 15.73 0.96
CA VAL A 223 1.89 15.26 1.67
C VAL A 223 1.78 15.53 3.16
N GLY A 224 2.04 14.52 3.98
CA GLY A 224 2.15 14.66 5.43
C GLY A 224 3.60 14.83 5.88
N ASN A 225 3.81 14.91 7.19
CA ASN A 225 5.15 15.06 7.75
C ASN A 225 6.00 13.78 7.70
N LEU A 226 5.39 12.60 7.62
CA LEU A 226 6.11 11.33 7.57
C LEU A 226 6.33 10.90 6.12
N GLY A 227 7.44 10.21 5.87
CA GLY A 227 7.68 9.45 4.63
C GLY A 227 8.11 8.01 4.95
N ALA A 228 7.98 7.12 3.95
CA ALA A 228 8.24 5.67 4.10
C ALA A 228 9.34 5.20 3.13
N CYS A 229 10.54 4.94 3.64
CA CYS A 229 11.70 4.63 2.83
C CYS A 229 12.02 3.13 2.82
N CYS A 230 12.45 2.59 1.68
CA CYS A 230 13.14 1.30 1.58
C CYS A 230 13.82 1.16 0.22
N ALA A 231 14.69 0.15 0.08
CA ALA A 231 15.33 -0.11 -1.20
C ALA A 231 14.32 -0.53 -2.26
N GLU A 232 14.61 -0.12 -3.49
CA GLU A 232 13.77 -0.31 -4.67
C GLU A 232 14.60 -0.84 -5.84
N MET A 233 14.00 -1.75 -6.60
CA MET A 233 14.54 -2.25 -7.86
C MET A 233 13.45 -2.12 -8.92
N ASP A 234 13.59 -1.10 -9.74
CA ASP A 234 12.74 -0.87 -10.89
C ASP A 234 13.13 -1.81 -12.01
N ILE A 235 12.37 -2.91 -12.15
CA ILE A 235 12.59 -3.87 -13.24
C ILE A 235 12.06 -3.30 -14.55
N TRP A 236 10.98 -2.53 -14.48
CA TRP A 236 10.33 -1.95 -15.64
C TRP A 236 9.57 -0.69 -15.27
N GLU A 237 10.04 0.45 -15.75
CA GLU A 237 9.28 1.69 -15.82
C GLU A 237 9.17 2.11 -17.27
N ALA A 238 7.97 2.01 -17.84
CA ALA A 238 7.82 2.24 -19.26
C ALA A 238 6.46 2.77 -19.70
N ASN A 239 6.50 3.29 -20.92
CA ASN A 239 5.35 3.44 -21.79
C ASN A 239 5.74 2.97 -23.20
N LYS A 240 4.88 3.18 -24.20
CA LYS A 240 5.17 2.73 -25.58
C LYS A 240 6.36 3.43 -26.24
N ILE A 241 6.93 4.46 -25.63
CA ILE A 241 7.98 5.32 -26.20
C ILE A 241 9.34 5.04 -25.56
N SER A 242 9.38 4.78 -24.26
CA SER A 242 10.63 4.62 -23.51
C SER A 242 10.46 3.65 -22.36
N THR A 243 11.56 2.99 -22.00
CA THR A 243 11.65 2.06 -20.87
C THR A 243 12.98 2.27 -20.12
N ALA A 244 12.94 2.10 -18.80
CA ALA A 244 14.10 2.10 -17.92
C ALA A 244 14.00 0.95 -16.91
N TYR A 245 15.16 0.49 -16.44
CA TYR A 245 15.29 -0.38 -15.28
C TYR A 245 16.41 0.19 -14.40
N THR A 246 16.12 0.37 -13.11
CA THR A 246 16.96 1.21 -12.24
C THR A 246 17.04 0.61 -10.84
N PRO A 247 18.25 0.27 -10.34
CA PRO A 247 18.43 -0.08 -8.94
C PRO A 247 18.54 1.19 -8.08
N HIS A 248 17.74 1.26 -7.02
CA HIS A 248 17.76 2.36 -6.06
C HIS A 248 18.12 1.84 -4.65
N PRO A 249 19.43 1.84 -4.30
CA PRO A 249 19.87 1.41 -2.98
C PRO A 249 19.55 2.47 -1.92
N CYS A 250 19.32 2.02 -0.69
CA CYS A 250 19.22 2.89 0.49
C CYS A 250 20.33 2.56 1.47
N GLN A 251 20.69 3.49 2.37
CA GLN A 251 21.61 3.15 3.46
C GLN A 251 21.02 2.08 4.37
N ASN A 252 19.71 2.17 4.62
CA ASN A 252 18.92 1.11 5.21
C ASN A 252 17.94 0.58 4.17
N ASN A 253 18.23 -0.61 3.62
CA ASN A 253 17.36 -1.21 2.61
C ASN A 253 15.99 -1.64 3.16
N ALA A 254 15.87 -1.91 4.45
CA ALA A 254 14.59 -2.31 5.05
C ALA A 254 13.65 -1.11 5.22
N TYR A 255 12.34 -1.39 5.27
CA TYR A 255 11.32 -0.39 5.64
C TYR A 255 11.75 0.44 6.86
N HIS A 256 11.73 1.76 6.71
CA HIS A 256 11.93 2.72 7.78
C HIS A 256 11.17 4.02 7.50
N THR A 257 10.98 4.83 8.54
CA THR A 257 10.29 6.12 8.40
C THR A 257 11.27 7.29 8.41
N CYS A 258 10.91 8.35 7.71
CA CYS A 258 11.61 9.63 7.71
C CYS A 258 10.62 10.76 8.03
N GLN A 259 11.13 11.98 8.30
CA GLN A 259 10.30 13.12 8.64
C GLN A 259 10.70 14.39 7.88
N GLY A 260 9.72 15.03 7.25
CA GLY A 260 9.86 16.31 6.55
C GLY A 260 11.00 16.29 5.52
N ASP A 261 11.80 17.35 5.50
CA ASP A 261 12.92 17.52 4.55
C ASP A 261 14.08 16.54 4.80
N LYS A 262 14.01 15.70 5.83
CA LYS A 262 14.98 14.61 5.98
C LYS A 262 14.72 13.49 4.98
N CYS A 263 13.48 13.31 4.52
CA CYS A 263 13.11 12.26 3.56
C CYS A 263 13.80 12.40 2.20
N GLY A 264 13.98 13.64 1.69
CA GLY A 264 14.54 13.89 0.36
C GLY A 264 16.05 14.14 0.31
N ARG A 265 16.79 13.84 1.39
CA ARG A 265 18.26 13.92 1.36
C ARG A 265 18.80 12.58 0.91
N HIS A 266 19.70 12.62 -0.08
CA HIS A 266 20.53 11.58 -0.71
C HIS A 266 21.28 10.60 0.24
N LEU A 267 21.02 10.68 1.55
CA LEU A 267 21.62 9.90 2.61
C LEU A 267 20.66 8.88 3.23
N LEU A 268 19.38 8.85 2.87
CA LEU A 268 18.46 7.78 3.30
C LEU A 268 18.31 6.75 2.19
N CYS A 269 17.94 7.29 1.03
CA CYS A 269 17.94 6.81 -0.33
C CYS A 269 18.24 8.09 -1.18
#